data_AF-A0A7Y6XDF9-F1
#
_entry.id   AF-A0A7Y6XDF9-F1
#
_cell.length_a   1.000
_cell.length_b   1.000
_cell.length_c   1.000
_cell.angle_alpha   90.00
_cell.angle_beta   90.00
_cell.angle_gamma   90.00
#
_symmetry.space_group_name_H-M   'P 1'
#
loop_
_entity.id
_entity.type
_entity.pdbx_description
1 polymer ?
#
loop_
_entity_poly.entity_id
_entity_poly.type
_entity_poly.pdbx_seq_one_letter_code
_entity_poly.pdbx_strand_id
1 'polypeptide(L)'
;MTPEEKQRLIERARAILLEQVPHWEPATRVQGKPLSGYEQLASAVRGALAGDPGVIPTLHRVLDEPFFATTNSLNENALASLSLALLGDHASIPRIRAAPGINLNRQAKPLALAILDAPKEPSSSP
;
A
#
# COMPACT_ATOMS: atom_id res chain seq x y z
N MET A 1 -10.84 11.32 -15.66
CA MET A 1 -11.23 10.96 -14.29
C MET A 1 -11.51 12.26 -13.56
N THR A 2 -12.68 12.39 -12.95
CA THR A 2 -13.02 13.56 -12.13
C THR A 2 -12.39 13.45 -10.74
N PRO A 3 -12.25 14.57 -9.99
CA PRO A 3 -11.87 14.56 -8.59
C PRO A 3 -12.70 13.60 -7.73
N GLU A 4 -14.01 13.55 -7.95
CA GLU A 4 -14.94 12.71 -7.19
C GLU A 4 -14.70 11.22 -7.48
N GLU A 5 -14.43 10.87 -8.75
CA GLU A 5 -14.07 9.51 -9.12
C GLU A 5 -12.76 9.09 -8.46
N LYS A 6 -11.74 9.96 -8.49
CA LYS A 6 -10.46 9.71 -7.82
C LYS A 6 -10.64 9.52 -6.32
N GLN A 7 -11.45 10.37 -5.68
CA GLN A 7 -11.75 10.28 -4.26
C GLN A 7 -12.44 8.95 -3.90
N ARG A 8 -13.39 8.48 -4.72
CA ARG A 8 -14.02 7.15 -4.53
C ARG A 8 -13.01 6.01 -4.63
N LEU A 9 -12.04 6.09 -5.55
CA LEU A 9 -10.97 5.10 -5.65
C LEU A 9 -10.07 5.11 -4.41
N ILE A 10 -9.72 6.29 -3.91
CA ILE A 10 -8.95 6.48 -2.67
C ILE A 10 -9.71 5.87 -1.48
N GLU A 11 -11.00 6.16 -1.34
CA GLU A 11 -11.84 5.61 -0.26
C GLU A 11 -11.92 4.08 -0.32
N ARG A 12 -12.07 3.52 -1.53
CA ARG A 12 -12.04 2.07 -1.73
C ARG A 12 -10.68 1.48 -1.33
N ALA A 13 -9.57 2.12 -1.68
CA ALA A 13 -8.24 1.68 -1.29
C ALA A 13 -8.06 1.70 0.24
N ARG A 14 -8.50 2.77 0.90
CA ARG A 14 -8.48 2.88 2.37
C ARG A 14 -9.33 1.80 3.04
N ALA A 15 -10.52 1.51 2.52
CA ALA A 15 -11.39 0.46 3.06
C ALA A 15 -10.72 -0.92 3.02
N ILE A 16 -10.12 -1.27 1.87
CA ILE A 16 -9.39 -2.55 1.74
C ILE A 16 -8.24 -2.62 2.74
N LEU A 17 -7.45 -1.55 2.89
CA LEU A 17 -6.34 -1.54 3.84
C LEU A 17 -6.82 -1.68 5.29
N LEU A 18 -7.88 -0.97 5.68
CA LEU A 18 -8.45 -1.03 7.03
C LEU A 18 -9.02 -2.42 7.37
N GLU A 19 -9.60 -3.11 6.39
CA GLU A 19 -10.07 -4.49 6.55
C GLU A 19 -8.89 -5.47 6.75
N GLN A 20 -7.79 -5.26 6.05
CA GLN A 20 -6.66 -6.19 6.05
C GLN A 20 -5.70 -5.99 7.21
N VAL A 21 -5.42 -4.75 7.65
CA VAL A 21 -4.44 -4.45 8.71
C VAL A 21 -4.59 -5.33 9.96
N PRO A 22 -5.80 -5.54 10.54
CA PRO A 22 -5.96 -6.33 11.77
C PRO A 22 -5.50 -7.80 11.64
N HIS A 23 -5.48 -8.35 10.43
CA HIS A 23 -5.12 -9.76 10.20
C HIS A 23 -3.62 -10.02 10.32
N TRP A 24 -2.79 -8.97 10.27
CA TRP A 24 -1.33 -9.07 10.22
C TRP A 24 -0.66 -8.48 11.45
N GLU A 25 -1.45 -8.04 12.42
CA GLU A 25 -0.94 -7.61 13.72
C GLU A 25 -0.69 -8.83 14.61
N PRO A 26 0.47 -8.92 15.26
CA PRO A 26 0.66 -9.93 16.28
C PRO A 26 -0.29 -9.65 17.45
N ALA A 27 -0.99 -10.68 17.92
CA ALA A 27 -1.87 -10.58 19.10
C ALA A 27 -1.12 -10.10 20.35
N THR A 28 0.20 -10.25 20.40
CA THR A 28 1.05 -9.72 21.47
C THR A 28 2.43 -9.36 20.92
N ARG A 29 2.87 -8.12 21.15
CA ARG A 29 4.22 -7.68 20.81
C ARG A 29 5.22 -8.25 21.82
N VAL A 30 6.20 -9.02 21.33
CA VAL A 30 7.30 -9.50 22.18
C VAL A 30 8.36 -8.41 22.28
N GLN A 31 8.54 -7.83 23.48
CA GLN A 31 9.57 -6.82 23.72
C GLN A 31 10.98 -7.42 23.49
N GLY A 32 11.86 -6.64 22.85
CA GLY A 32 13.28 -7.00 22.66
C GLY A 32 13.63 -7.77 21.39
N LYS A 33 12.66 -8.12 20.54
CA LYS A 33 12.92 -8.71 19.21
C LYS A 33 12.83 -7.64 18.10
N PRO A 34 13.67 -7.74 17.04
CA PRO A 34 13.46 -6.95 15.83
C PRO A 34 12.06 -7.20 15.26
N LEU A 35 11.44 -6.15 14.71
CA LEU A 35 10.16 -6.29 14.04
C LEU A 35 10.29 -7.26 12.86
N SER A 36 9.41 -8.24 12.78
CA SER A 36 9.23 -9.06 11.59
C SER A 36 8.84 -8.20 10.38
N GLY A 37 9.05 -8.71 9.16
CA GLY A 37 8.62 -8.02 7.94
C GLY A 37 7.12 -7.69 7.96
N TYR A 38 6.29 -8.55 8.56
CA TYR A 38 4.85 -8.34 8.71
C TYR A 38 4.52 -7.19 9.66
N GLU A 39 5.20 -7.09 10.80
CA GLU A 39 5.01 -5.97 11.72
C GLU A 39 5.47 -4.65 11.08
N GLN A 40 6.56 -4.68 10.31
CA GLN A 40 7.03 -3.53 9.54
C GLN A 40 6.01 -3.13 8.48
N LEU A 41 5.44 -4.10 7.74
CA LEU A 41 4.37 -3.86 6.77
C LEU A 41 3.11 -3.28 7.43
N ALA A 42 2.61 -3.88 8.51
CA ALA A 42 1.43 -3.38 9.23
C ALA A 42 1.65 -1.95 9.76
N SER A 43 2.86 -1.66 10.26
CA SER A 43 3.25 -0.30 10.65
C SER A 43 3.27 0.65 9.46
N ALA A 44 3.84 0.22 8.32
CA ALA A 44 3.92 1.02 7.11
C ALA A 44 2.54 1.33 6.51
N VAL A 45 1.62 0.36 6.50
CA VAL A 45 0.23 0.56 6.05
C VAL A 45 -0.49 1.59 6.93
N ARG A 46 -0.29 1.55 8.26
CA ARG A 46 -0.84 2.58 9.16
C ARG A 46 -0.26 3.96 8.89
N GLY A 47 1.05 4.06 8.68
CA GLY A 47 1.69 5.31 8.29
C GLY A 47 1.11 5.84 6.97
N ALA A 48 0.94 4.98 5.97
CA ALA A 48 0.34 5.37 4.69
C ALA A 48 -1.11 5.87 4.84
N LEU A 49 -1.93 5.20 5.68
CA LEU A 49 -3.28 5.65 6.01
C LEU A 49 -3.32 7.01 6.73
N ALA A 50 -2.25 7.35 7.44
CA ALA A 50 -2.04 8.64 8.10
C ALA A 50 -1.34 9.68 7.19
N GLY A 51 -0.98 9.31 5.96
CA GLY A 51 -0.28 10.20 5.02
C GLY A 51 1.21 10.38 5.31
N ASP A 52 1.86 9.46 6.03
CA ASP A 52 3.29 9.52 6.36
C ASP A 52 4.16 9.02 5.18
N PRO A 53 4.89 9.89 4.46
CA PRO A 53 5.77 9.47 3.38
C PRO A 53 7.02 8.72 3.88
N GLY A 54 7.34 8.78 5.19
CA GLY A 54 8.48 8.09 5.79
C GLY A 54 8.40 6.56 5.70
N VAL A 55 7.22 6.01 5.40
CA VAL A 55 7.01 4.56 5.26
C VAL A 55 7.23 4.04 3.84
N ILE A 56 7.40 4.92 2.83
CA ILE A 56 7.61 4.54 1.43
C ILE A 56 8.76 3.53 1.24
N PRO A 57 9.94 3.71 1.87
CA PRO A 57 11.03 2.74 1.71
C PRO A 57 10.62 1.33 2.13
N THR A 58 9.89 1.18 3.24
CA THR A 58 9.40 -0.12 3.70
C THR A 58 8.41 -0.73 2.71
N LEU A 59 7.54 0.07 2.10
CA LEU A 59 6.58 -0.40 1.11
C LEU A 59 7.27 -0.83 -0.20
N HIS A 60 8.35 -0.16 -0.61
CA HIS A 60 9.17 -0.61 -1.74
C HIS A 60 9.81 -1.97 -1.48
N ARG A 61 10.34 -2.19 -0.26
CA ARG A 61 10.94 -3.47 0.12
C ARG A 61 9.98 -4.65 -0.03
N VAL A 62 8.69 -4.45 0.26
CA VAL A 62 7.64 -5.49 0.04
C VAL A 62 7.56 -5.93 -1.42
N LEU A 63 7.70 -5.01 -2.36
CA LEU A 63 7.62 -5.30 -3.79
C LEU A 63 8.96 -5.78 -4.38
N ASP A 64 10.08 -5.33 -3.81
CA ASP A 64 11.41 -5.51 -4.39
C ASP A 64 12.18 -6.70 -3.77
N GLU A 65 11.98 -7.01 -2.48
CA GLU A 65 12.74 -8.03 -1.76
C GLU A 65 11.96 -9.37 -1.71
N PRO A 66 12.47 -10.43 -2.36
CA PRO A 66 11.97 -11.78 -2.13
C PRO A 66 12.09 -12.10 -0.63
N PHE A 67 11.00 -12.56 -0.02
CA PHE A 67 10.90 -12.92 1.41
C PHE A 67 10.70 -11.77 2.40
N PHE A 68 10.66 -10.51 1.98
CA PHE A 68 10.19 -9.43 2.87
C PHE A 68 8.67 -9.52 3.04
N ALA A 69 8.21 -9.85 4.25
CA ALA A 69 6.80 -9.99 4.57
C ALA A 69 6.03 -10.88 3.57
N THR A 70 6.67 -11.89 2.97
CA THR A 70 6.09 -12.64 1.85
C THR A 70 5.46 -13.95 2.33
N THR A 71 4.13 -14.07 2.24
CA THR A 71 3.47 -15.39 2.30
C THR A 71 3.29 -15.95 0.90
N ASN A 72 2.93 -17.24 0.81
CA ASN A 72 2.49 -17.86 -0.46
C ASN A 72 1.23 -17.19 -1.05
N SER A 73 0.52 -16.35 -0.28
CA SER A 73 -0.66 -15.63 -0.77
C SER A 73 -0.34 -14.33 -1.52
N LEU A 74 0.85 -13.74 -1.33
CA LEU A 74 1.24 -12.45 -1.93
C LEU A 74 0.21 -11.32 -1.74
N ASN A 75 -0.64 -11.38 -0.72
CA ASN A 75 -1.56 -10.32 -0.37
C ASN A 75 -0.82 -9.04 0.07
N GLU A 76 0.43 -9.17 0.48
CA GLU A 76 1.29 -8.10 0.95
C GLU A 76 1.66 -7.13 -0.18
N ASN A 77 1.78 -7.65 -1.41
CA ASN A 77 1.93 -6.82 -2.62
C ASN A 77 0.72 -5.92 -2.84
N ALA A 78 -0.48 -6.40 -2.50
CA ALA A 78 -1.70 -5.62 -2.59
C ALA A 78 -1.69 -4.46 -1.58
N LEU A 79 -1.29 -4.76 -0.33
CA LEU A 79 -1.18 -3.76 0.73
C LEU A 79 -0.14 -2.69 0.39
N ALA A 80 1.04 -3.10 -0.10
CA ALA A 80 2.08 -2.20 -0.54
C ALA A 80 1.62 -1.31 -1.71
N SER A 81 1.02 -1.90 -2.74
CA SER A 81 0.56 -1.16 -3.93
C SER A 81 -0.49 -0.10 -3.58
N LEU A 82 -1.49 -0.44 -2.75
CA LEU A 82 -2.52 0.52 -2.33
C LEU A 82 -1.94 1.60 -1.42
N SER A 83 -1.05 1.25 -0.50
CA SER A 83 -0.40 2.21 0.41
C SER A 83 0.43 3.24 -0.36
N LEU A 84 1.22 2.79 -1.35
CA LEU A 84 1.99 3.66 -2.23
C LEU A 84 1.10 4.58 -3.07
N ALA A 85 -0.05 4.06 -3.52
CA ALA A 85 -1.05 4.85 -4.24
C ALA A 85 -1.67 5.95 -3.37
N LEU A 86 -1.99 5.66 -2.10
CA LEU A 86 -2.50 6.66 -1.15
C LEU A 86 -1.50 7.77 -0.86
N LEU A 87 -0.21 7.43 -0.83
CA LEU A 87 0.88 8.40 -0.64
C LEU A 87 1.22 9.19 -1.92
N GLY A 88 0.56 8.88 -3.05
CA GLY A 88 0.83 9.53 -4.32
C GLY A 88 2.25 9.25 -4.86
N ASP A 89 2.83 8.09 -4.55
CA ASP A 89 4.18 7.73 -5.00
C ASP A 89 4.17 7.23 -6.46
N HIS A 90 4.23 8.17 -7.40
CA HIS A 90 4.22 7.87 -8.83
C HIS A 90 5.48 7.10 -9.28
N ALA A 91 6.59 7.20 -8.53
CA ALA A 91 7.82 6.45 -8.82
C ALA A 91 7.63 4.92 -8.62
N SER A 92 6.57 4.51 -7.91
CA SER A 92 6.23 3.10 -7.71
C SER A 92 5.43 2.47 -8.84
N ILE A 93 4.96 3.23 -9.83
CA ILE A 93 4.17 2.68 -10.95
C ILE A 93 4.86 1.46 -11.62
N PRO A 94 6.16 1.49 -11.95
CA PRO A 94 6.84 0.32 -12.52
C PRO A 94 6.84 -0.89 -11.59
N ARG A 95 7.04 -0.69 -10.27
CA ARG A 95 7.04 -1.75 -9.25
C ARG A 95 5.65 -2.41 -9.14
N ILE A 96 4.61 -1.59 -9.07
CA ILE A 96 3.22 -2.05 -9.00
C ILE A 96 2.85 -2.84 -10.27
N ARG A 97 3.34 -2.41 -11.45
CA ARG A 97 3.15 -3.13 -12.71
C ARG A 97 3.89 -4.48 -12.74
N ALA A 98 5.07 -4.57 -12.15
CA ALA A 98 5.84 -5.81 -12.06
C ALA A 98 5.26 -6.80 -11.03
N ALA A 99 4.55 -6.32 -10.01
CA ALA A 99 3.99 -7.17 -8.97
C ALA A 99 2.99 -8.23 -9.52
N PRO A 100 3.07 -9.49 -9.06
CA PRO A 100 2.16 -10.55 -9.46
C PRO A 100 0.68 -10.23 -9.19
N GLY A 101 -0.19 -10.36 -10.20
CA GLY A 101 -1.63 -10.05 -10.13
C GLY A 101 -2.49 -11.20 -9.59
N ILE A 102 -2.05 -11.86 -8.52
CA ILE A 102 -2.77 -12.99 -7.90
C ILE A 102 -3.49 -12.54 -6.62
N ASN A 103 -4.44 -13.36 -6.15
CA ASN A 103 -5.17 -13.15 -4.89
C ASN A 103 -5.68 -11.71 -4.73
N LEU A 104 -5.46 -11.08 -3.57
CA LEU A 104 -5.89 -9.70 -3.33
C LEU A 104 -5.27 -8.72 -4.33
N ASN A 105 -4.04 -8.99 -4.79
CA ASN A 105 -3.34 -8.10 -5.70
C ASN A 105 -3.97 -8.03 -7.10
N ARG A 106 -4.79 -9.02 -7.49
CA ARG A 106 -5.59 -8.96 -8.72
C ARG A 106 -6.52 -7.74 -8.75
N GLN A 107 -7.06 -7.35 -7.59
CA GLN A 107 -7.95 -6.21 -7.45
C GLN A 107 -7.19 -4.93 -7.06
N ALA A 108 -6.19 -5.05 -6.19
CA ALA A 108 -5.46 -3.91 -5.66
C ALA A 108 -4.55 -3.24 -6.69
N LYS A 109 -3.88 -4.02 -7.54
CA LYS A 109 -2.99 -3.50 -8.59
C LYS A 109 -3.69 -2.52 -9.55
N PRO A 110 -4.79 -2.88 -10.24
CA PRO A 110 -5.47 -1.93 -11.13
C PRO A 110 -6.03 -0.72 -10.37
N LEU A 111 -6.48 -0.89 -9.13
CA LEU A 111 -6.93 0.22 -8.28
C LEU A 111 -5.81 1.20 -7.95
N ALA A 112 -4.64 0.70 -7.51
CA ALA A 112 -3.47 1.50 -7.20
C ALA A 112 -2.99 2.30 -8.42
N LEU A 113 -2.92 1.64 -9.59
CA LEU A 113 -2.53 2.30 -10.83
C LEU A 113 -3.55 3.36 -11.25
N ALA A 114 -4.85 3.10 -11.14
CA ALA A 114 -5.89 4.08 -11.46
C ALA A 114 -5.80 5.33 -10.57
N ILE A 115 -5.44 5.19 -9.29
CA ILE A 115 -5.22 6.33 -8.38
C ILE A 115 -3.99 7.15 -8.79
N LEU A 116 -2.88 6.48 -9.15
CA LEU A 116 -1.61 7.12 -9.50
C LEU A 116 -1.58 7.71 -10.92
N ASP A 117 -2.28 7.11 -11.87
CA ASP A 117 -2.39 7.60 -13.25
C ASP A 117 -3.42 8.75 -13.35
N ALA A 118 -4.24 8.97 -12.31
CA ALA A 118 -5.19 10.07 -12.28
C ALA A 118 -4.46 11.42 -12.14
N PRO A 119 -4.75 12.41 -13.01
CA PRO A 119 -4.04 13.69 -13.02
C PRO A 119 -3.99 14.31 -11.63
N LYS A 120 -2.83 14.89 -11.27
CA LYS A 120 -2.73 15.73 -10.07
C LYS A 120 -3.68 16.89 -10.25
N GLU A 121 -4.52 17.16 -9.25
CA GLU A 121 -5.26 18.41 -9.24
C GLU A 121 -4.25 19.56 -9.37
N PRO A 122 -4.50 20.56 -10.23
CA PRO A 122 -3.76 21.80 -10.13
C PRO A 122 -3.98 22.31 -8.70
N SER A 123 -2.90 22.45 -7.94
CA SER A 123 -2.98 23.10 -6.63
C SER A 123 -3.49 24.51 -6.87
N SER A 124 -4.77 24.74 -6.59
CA SER A 124 -5.31 26.09 -6.47
C SER A 124 -4.68 26.72 -5.23
N SER A 125 -3.46 27.21 -5.37
CA SER A 125 -2.87 28.14 -4.41
C SER A 125 -3.51 29.51 -4.66
N PRO A 126 -4.18 30.11 -3.66
CA PRO A 126 -4.56 31.52 -3.72
C PRO A 126 -3.32 32.44 -3.69
#